data_AF-A0A433QCS9-F1
#
_entry.id   AF-A0A433QCS9-F1
#
_cell.length_a   1.000
_cell.length_b   1.000
_cell.length_c   1.000
_cell.angle_alpha   90.00
_cell.angle_beta   90.00
_cell.angle_gamma   90.00
#
_symmetry.space_group_name_H-M   'P 1'
#
loop_
_entity.id
_entity.type
_entity.pdbx_description
1 polymer ?
#
loop_
_entity_poly.entity_id
_entity_poly.type
_entity_poly.pdbx_seq_one_letter_code
_entity_poly.pdbx_strand_id
1 'polypeptide(L)' 'PIADRLGCTIAQLALAWCIKNPQVSSVITGASQPEQLEDNLRCLSIVPKLTDEILQEIEAVLQNKPDKGFNFRHS' A
#
# COMPACT_ATOMS: atom_id res chain seq x y z
N PRO A 1 -13.88 -5.14 -6.52
CA PRO A 1 -12.99 -4.13 -5.91
C PRO A 1 -11.61 -4.07 -6.62
N ILE A 2 -10.80 -3.03 -6.43
CA ILE A 2 -9.47 -2.90 -7.08
C ILE A 2 -8.61 -4.15 -6.84
N ALA A 3 -8.63 -4.66 -5.60
CA ALA A 3 -7.93 -5.87 -5.19
C ALA A 3 -8.33 -7.12 -5.99
N ASP A 4 -9.64 -7.30 -6.24
CA ASP A 4 -10.15 -8.45 -7.01
C ASP A 4 -9.68 -8.42 -8.46
N ARG A 5 -9.64 -7.23 -9.10
CA ARG A 5 -9.12 -7.09 -10.47
C ARG A 5 -7.63 -7.44 -10.55
N LEU A 6 -6.89 -7.16 -9.48
CA LEU A 6 -5.47 -7.47 -9.35
C LEU A 6 -5.21 -8.92 -8.92
N GLY A 7 -6.26 -9.67 -8.56
CA GLY A 7 -6.20 -11.04 -8.08
C GLY A 7 -5.50 -11.17 -6.73
N CYS A 8 -5.69 -10.20 -5.83
CA CYS A 8 -5.02 -10.16 -4.53
C CYS A 8 -6.00 -9.84 -3.39
N THR A 9 -5.58 -10.12 -2.15
CA THR A 9 -6.34 -9.72 -0.97
C THR A 9 -6.17 -8.21 -0.72
N ILE A 10 -7.10 -7.62 0.04
CA ILE A 10 -7.00 -6.21 0.44
C ILE A 10 -5.72 -5.97 1.26
N ALA A 11 -5.33 -6.92 2.12
CA ALA A 11 -4.09 -6.85 2.89
C ALA A 11 -2.85 -6.81 1.97
N GLN A 12 -2.80 -7.66 0.96
CA GLN A 12 -1.73 -7.66 -0.04
C GLN A 12 -1.70 -6.36 -0.84
N LEU A 13 -2.87 -5.83 -1.23
CA LEU A 13 -2.94 -4.54 -1.93
C LEU A 13 -2.40 -3.40 -1.07
N ALA A 14 -2.78 -3.35 0.22
CA ALA A 14 -2.33 -2.32 1.15
C ALA A 14 -0.81 -2.37 1.37
N LEU A 15 -0.24 -3.56 1.56
CA LEU A 15 1.20 -3.74 1.69
C LEU A 15 1.94 -3.33 0.39
N ALA A 16 1.44 -3.75 -0.77
CA ALA A 16 2.03 -3.38 -2.05
C ALA A 16 1.99 -1.86 -2.30
N TRP A 17 0.89 -1.21 -1.91
CA TRP A 17 0.74 0.25 -1.98
C TRP A 17 1.76 0.96 -1.09
N CYS A 18 1.96 0.50 0.16
CA CYS A 18 2.99 1.04 1.05
C CYS A 18 4.40 0.89 0.47
N ILE A 19 4.73 -0.27 -0.12
CA ILE A 19 6.04 -0.55 -0.73
C ILE A 19 6.29 0.32 -1.96
N LYS A 20 5.25 0.62 -2.76
CA LYS A 20 5.37 1.43 -3.98
C LYS A 20 5.70 2.90 -3.69
N ASN A 21 5.41 3.39 -2.48
CA ASN A 21 5.68 4.78 -2.11
C ASN A 21 7.19 5.01 -1.94
N PRO A 22 7.83 5.88 -2.76
CA PRO A 22 9.28 6.13 -2.67
C PRO A 22 9.71 6.82 -1.36
N GLN A 23 8.77 7.40 -0.59
CA GLN A 23 9.04 7.98 0.72
C GLN A 23 9.08 6.94 1.85
N VAL A 24 8.73 5.68 1.55
CA VAL A 24 8.71 4.58 2.52
C VAL A 24 9.96 3.72 2.31
N SER A 25 10.82 3.66 3.33
CA SER A 25 12.04 2.84 3.29
C SER A 25 11.79 1.36 3.64
N SER A 26 10.77 1.09 4.45
CA SER A 26 10.42 -0.26 4.88
C SER A 26 8.95 -0.34 5.29
N VAL A 27 8.36 -1.52 5.15
CA VAL A 27 7.00 -1.82 5.59
C VAL A 27 7.06 -2.87 6.68
N ILE A 28 6.52 -2.55 7.85
CA ILE A 28 6.42 -3.48 8.98
C ILE A 28 5.07 -4.19 8.88
N THR A 29 5.09 -5.52 8.81
CA THR A 29 3.88 -6.34 8.76
C THR A 29 3.78 -7.25 9.98
N GLY A 30 2.58 -7.36 10.53
CA GLY A 30 2.26 -8.27 11.62
C GLY A 30 1.70 -9.59 11.09
N ALA A 31 2.10 -10.70 11.73
CA ALA A 31 1.54 -12.02 11.48
C ALA A 31 1.51 -12.79 12.81
N SER A 32 0.38 -13.44 13.10
CA SER A 32 0.23 -14.30 14.28
C SER A 32 0.61 -15.75 14.01
N GLN A 33 0.60 -16.14 12.73
CA GLN A 33 1.00 -17.47 12.27
C GLN A 33 1.90 -17.35 11.02
N PRO A 34 2.82 -18.30 10.78
CA PRO A 34 3.74 -18.26 9.64
C PRO A 34 3.03 -18.14 8.28
N GLU A 35 1.89 -18.79 8.08
CA GLU A 35 1.14 -18.77 6.83
C GLU A 35 0.60 -17.37 6.49
N GLN A 36 0.29 -16.56 7.51
CA GLN A 36 -0.12 -15.17 7.32
C GLN A 36 1.06 -14.30 6.86
N LEU A 37 2.26 -14.58 7.35
CA LEU A 37 3.46 -13.90 6.88
C LEU A 37 3.71 -14.23 5.40
N GLU A 38 3.62 -15.51 5.04
CA GLU A 38 3.75 -15.93 3.64
C GLU A 38 2.70 -15.27 2.74
N ASP A 39 1.44 -15.20 3.18
CA ASP A 39 0.38 -14.54 2.41
C ASP A 39 0.62 -13.03 2.27
N ASN A 40 1.10 -12.36 3.32
CA ASN A 40 1.49 -10.96 3.27
C ASN A 40 2.64 -10.75 2.27
N LEU A 41 3.64 -11.62 2.23
CA LEU A 41 4.80 -11.50 1.32
C LEU A 41 4.41 -11.67 -0.16
N ARG A 42 3.29 -12.35 -0.47
CA ARG A 42 2.78 -12.42 -1.85
C ARG A 42 2.41 -11.05 -2.42
N CYS A 43 2.26 -10.02 -1.59
CA CYS A 43 2.07 -8.62 -2.04
C CYS A 43 3.16 -8.14 -3.00
N LEU A 44 4.39 -8.68 -2.90
CA LEU A 44 5.51 -8.32 -3.75
C LEU A 44 5.23 -8.57 -5.24
N SER A 45 4.41 -9.57 -5.55
CA SER A 45 3.95 -9.85 -6.92
C SER A 45 2.95 -8.81 -7.47
N ILE A 46 2.37 -8.00 -6.60
CA ILE A 46 1.37 -6.97 -6.92
C ILE A 46 2.02 -5.60 -7.13
N VAL A 47 3.14 -5.31 -6.45
CA VAL A 47 3.91 -4.05 -6.60
C VAL A 47 4.14 -3.63 -8.06
N PRO A 48 4.62 -4.52 -8.98
CA PRO A 48 4.80 -4.12 -10.38
C PRO A 48 3.49 -3.88 -11.13
N LYS A 49 2.37 -4.41 -10.65
CA LYS A 49 1.04 -4.21 -11.24
C LYS A 49 0.41 -2.87 -10.85
N LEU A 50 0.93 -2.17 -9.83
CA LEU A 50 0.47 -0.85 -9.42
C LEU A 50 0.98 0.21 -10.40
N THR A 51 0.29 0.34 -11.53
CA THR A 51 0.47 1.41 -12.51
C THR A 51 -0.04 2.75 -11.96
N ASP A 52 0.35 3.86 -12.60
CA ASP A 52 -0.09 5.20 -12.19
C ASP A 52 -1.62 5.34 -12.22
N GLU A 53 -2.29 4.71 -13.19
CA GLU A 53 -3.76 4.68 -13.29
C GLU A 53 -4.39 3.99 -12.08
N ILE A 54 -3.85 2.84 -11.66
CA ILE A 54 -4.36 2.11 -10.49
C ILE A 54 -4.06 2.87 -9.21
N LEU A 55 -2.90 3.50 -9.11
CA LEU A 55 -2.58 4.37 -7.98
C LEU A 55 -3.54 5.55 -7.91
N GLN A 56 -3.86 6.20 -9.04
CA GLN A 56 -4.88 7.26 -9.08
C GLN A 56 -6.26 6.77 -8.65
N GLU A 57 -6.66 5.55 -9.04
CA GLU A 57 -7.92 4.94 -8.60
C GLU A 57 -7.94 4.71 -7.07
N ILE A 58 -6.85 4.19 -6.50
CA ILE A 58 -6.71 4.02 -5.04
C ILE A 58 -6.80 5.38 -4.32
N GLU A 59 -6.12 6.40 -4.84
CA GLU A 59 -6.13 7.75 -4.28
C GLU A 59 -7.51 8.40 -4.32
N ALA A 60 -8.27 8.20 -5.40
CA ALA A 60 -9.64 8.69 -5.54
C ALA A 60 -10.59 8.06 -4.51
N VAL A 61 -10.32 6.82 -4.08
CA VAL A 61 -11.07 6.13 -3.02
C VAL A 61 -10.65 6.58 -1.63
N LEU A 62 -9.34 6.70 -1.36
CA LEU A 62 -8.84 7.00 -0.01
C LEU A 62 -9.04 8.44 0.42
N GLN A 63 -8.84 9.41 -0.49
CA GLN A 63 -9.01 10.85 -0.24
C GLN A 63 -8.36 11.36 1.06
N ASN A 64 -7.27 10.73 1.50
CA ASN A 64 -6.64 10.95 2.80
C ASN A 64 -5.20 11.51 2.70
N LYS A 65 -4.84 12.07 1.54
CA LYS A 65 -3.52 12.68 1.34
C LYS A 65 -3.25 13.73 2.42
N PRO A 66 -2.09 13.68 3.09
CA PRO A 66 -1.76 14.67 4.11
C PRO A 66 -1.65 16.06 3.48
N ASP A 67 -2.11 17.05 4.22
CA ASP A 67 -1.96 18.45 3.81
C ASP A 67 -0.48 18.83 3.84
N LYS A 68 0.00 19.50 2.78
CA LYS A 68 1.42 19.84 2.64
C LYS A 68 1.87 20.98 3.56
N GLY A 69 0.92 21.62 4.26
CA GLY A 69 1.12 22.87 4.97
C GLY A 69 1.58 22.79 6.43
N PHE A 70 1.55 21.63 7.09
CA PHE A 70 1.88 21.57 8.52
C PHE A 70 3.37 21.38 8.78
N ASN A 71 4.08 22.49 8.98
CA ASN A 71 5.49 22.48 9.35
C ASN A 71 5.66 22.55 10.87
N PHE A 72 5.92 21.40 11.50
CA PHE A 72 6.17 21.27 12.95
C PHE A 72 7.40 22.05 13.46
N ARG A 73 8.26 22.58 12.58
CA ARG A 73 9.48 23.32 12.94
C ARG A 73 9.26 24.82 13.17
N HIS A 74 8.08 25.34 12.88
CA HIS A 74 7.74 26.76 13.05
C HIS A 74 6.54 26.97 14.00
N SER A 75 6.36 26.08 14.97
CA SER A 75 5.41 26.23 16.08
C SER A 75 6.09 26.85 17.30
#